data_AF-A0AAD5PFQ2-F1
#
_entry.id   AF-A0AAD5PFQ2-F1
#
_cell.length_a   1.000
_cell.length_b   1.000
_cell.length_c   1.000
_cell.angle_alpha   90.00
_cell.angle_beta   90.00
_cell.angle_gamma   90.00
#
_symmetry.space_group_name_H-M   'P 1'
#
loop_
_entity.id
_entity.type
_entity.pdbx_description
1 polymer ?
#
loop_
_entity_poly.entity_id
_entity_poly.type
_entity_poly.pdbx_seq_one_letter_code
_entity_poly.pdbx_strand_id
1 'polypeptide(L)'
;MENDHSVRKTTHYSRPIEFVRGTAGQKTLSTTTPLRSTGDQVADLYKSIISEKDTMKNIKETNDDDNEKEEKLWCPDCQLKVPASTLEQHLRGIAHRMSSHNDTTTTTDFLALNGSNVGFQLLKSLGWEYEKGLGPEGQGRRHPIATALKQDTHGLGHKNTAKKRITHTAKEIEEQHRQKKPISTTPPKPTGKVMARQERRETRKRMNMLHYLNN
;
A
#
# COMPACT_ATOMS: atom_id res chain seq x y z
N MET A 1 40.73 -10.69 -48.60
CA MET A 1 40.37 -9.92 -47.39
C MET A 1 40.37 -10.89 -46.24
N GLU A 2 41.53 -11.03 -45.61
CA GLU A 2 41.80 -11.97 -44.53
C GLU A 2 41.33 -11.33 -43.21
N ASN A 3 40.39 -11.96 -42.51
CA ASN A 3 40.00 -11.54 -41.16
C ASN A 3 40.72 -12.42 -40.14
N ASP A 4 41.76 -11.81 -39.58
CA ASP A 4 42.61 -12.30 -38.51
C ASP A 4 41.80 -12.54 -37.22
N HIS A 5 41.60 -13.80 -36.83
CA HIS A 5 40.92 -14.15 -35.59
C HIS A 5 41.96 -14.33 -34.49
N SER A 6 42.22 -13.23 -33.78
CA SER A 6 43.03 -13.19 -32.55
C SER A 6 42.56 -14.24 -31.54
N VAL A 7 43.30 -15.35 -31.44
CA VAL A 7 43.11 -16.41 -30.44
C VAL A 7 43.43 -15.85 -29.05
N ARG A 8 42.41 -15.56 -28.25
CA ARG A 8 42.56 -15.21 -26.83
C ARG A 8 42.88 -16.48 -26.03
N LYS A 9 44.08 -16.54 -25.44
CA LYS A 9 44.51 -17.63 -24.56
C LYS A 9 43.61 -17.72 -23.33
N THR A 10 42.91 -18.85 -23.18
CA THR A 10 42.10 -19.19 -22.02
C THR A 10 42.98 -19.67 -20.87
N THR A 11 42.72 -19.19 -19.65
CA THR A 11 43.39 -19.67 -18.44
C THR A 11 42.81 -21.03 -18.03
N HIS A 12 43.61 -21.81 -17.29
CA HIS A 12 43.38 -23.22 -16.90
C HIS A 12 42.04 -23.54 -16.21
N TYR A 13 41.25 -22.52 -15.83
CA TYR A 13 39.95 -22.67 -15.16
C TYR A 13 38.73 -22.33 -16.04
N SER A 14 38.91 -22.07 -17.34
CA SER A 14 37.81 -21.76 -18.26
C SER A 14 37.59 -22.88 -19.29
N ARG A 15 36.93 -23.97 -18.87
CA ARG A 15 36.34 -24.91 -19.84
C ARG A 15 34.97 -24.35 -20.26
N PRO A 16 34.70 -24.14 -21.56
CA PRO A 16 33.39 -23.67 -22.01
C PRO A 16 32.33 -24.76 -21.75
N ILE A 17 31.17 -24.34 -21.24
CA ILE A 17 30.02 -25.21 -20.97
C ILE A 17 29.18 -25.26 -22.26
N GLU A 18 29.01 -26.45 -22.84
CA GLU A 18 28.09 -26.65 -23.96
C GLU A 18 26.64 -26.71 -23.44
N PHE A 19 25.81 -25.80 -23.93
CA PHE A 19 24.38 -25.79 -23.62
C PHE A 19 23.64 -26.75 -24.54
N VAL A 20 23.08 -27.83 -23.97
CA VAL A 20 22.17 -28.74 -24.68
C VAL A 20 20.79 -28.12 -24.79
N ARG A 21 20.23 -28.08 -26.00
CA ARG A 21 18.85 -27.62 -26.23
C ARG A 21 17.87 -28.62 -25.62
N GLY A 22 16.93 -28.13 -24.79
CA GLY A 22 15.87 -28.93 -24.21
C GLY A 22 15.00 -29.57 -25.30
N THR A 23 14.72 -30.86 -25.15
CA THR A 23 13.83 -31.60 -26.05
C THR A 23 12.43 -31.01 -26.00
N ALA A 24 11.88 -30.72 -27.19
CA ALA A 24 10.59 -30.07 -27.38
C ALA A 24 9.44 -30.99 -26.96
N GLY A 25 9.20 -31.13 -25.66
CA GLY A 25 7.90 -31.56 -25.15
C GLY A 25 6.92 -30.39 -25.29
N GLN A 26 6.21 -30.33 -26.41
CA GLN A 26 5.14 -29.36 -26.63
C GLN A 26 4.03 -29.59 -25.58
N LYS A 27 4.05 -28.80 -24.51
CA LYS A 27 2.85 -28.58 -23.68
C LYS A 27 2.01 -27.53 -24.39
N THR A 28 1.14 -27.96 -25.29
CA THR A 28 0.11 -27.09 -25.87
C THR A 28 -0.93 -26.82 -24.79
N LEU A 29 -0.90 -25.62 -24.19
CA LEU A 29 -2.07 -25.12 -23.48
C LEU A 29 -3.13 -24.82 -24.54
N SER A 30 -4.25 -25.52 -24.46
CA SER A 30 -5.48 -25.25 -25.20
C SER A 30 -6.01 -23.86 -24.84
N THR A 31 -5.55 -22.84 -25.56
CA THR A 31 -6.20 -21.53 -25.56
C THR A 31 -7.47 -21.67 -26.39
N THR A 32 -8.61 -21.87 -25.75
CA THR A 32 -9.91 -21.68 -26.40
C THR A 32 -10.05 -20.20 -26.72
N THR A 33 -9.78 -19.83 -27.96
CA THR A 33 -10.16 -18.51 -28.47
C THR A 33 -11.68 -18.39 -28.43
N PRO A 34 -12.26 -17.42 -27.69
CA PRO A 34 -13.70 -17.23 -27.70
C PRO A 34 -14.16 -16.89 -29.11
N LEU A 35 -15.21 -17.56 -29.56
CA LEU A 35 -15.85 -17.37 -30.85
C LEU A 35 -16.24 -15.89 -30.98
N ARG A 36 -15.72 -15.20 -32.00
CA ARG A 36 -16.02 -13.78 -32.24
C ARG A 36 -17.48 -13.68 -32.66
N SER A 37 -18.36 -13.32 -31.75
CA SER A 37 -19.76 -13.04 -32.07
C SER A 37 -19.84 -11.80 -32.95
N THR A 38 -20.73 -11.84 -33.95
CA THR A 38 -21.05 -10.69 -34.79
C THR A 38 -21.68 -9.58 -33.94
N GLY A 39 -21.29 -8.32 -34.18
CA GLY A 39 -21.71 -7.17 -33.36
C GLY A 39 -23.22 -7.06 -33.16
N ASP A 40 -24.03 -7.42 -34.16
CA ASP A 40 -25.49 -7.40 -34.07
C ASP A 40 -26.06 -8.40 -33.06
N GLN A 41 -25.51 -9.62 -33.00
CA GLN A 41 -25.94 -10.62 -32.01
C GLN A 41 -25.63 -10.18 -30.58
N VAL A 42 -24.50 -9.48 -30.39
CA VAL A 42 -24.15 -8.90 -29.10
C VAL A 42 -25.10 -7.74 -28.75
N ALA A 43 -25.44 -6.90 -29.73
CA ALA A 43 -26.35 -5.78 -29.53
C ALA A 43 -27.77 -6.23 -29.15
N ASP A 44 -28.30 -7.28 -29.80
CA ASP A 44 -29.63 -7.82 -29.48
C ASP A 44 -29.69 -8.44 -28.09
N LEU A 45 -28.61 -9.11 -27.64
CA LEU A 45 -28.48 -9.60 -26.27
C LEU A 45 -28.46 -8.47 -25.24
N TYR A 46 -27.74 -7.37 -25.49
CA TYR A 46 -27.75 -6.22 -24.59
C TYR A 46 -29.13 -5.55 -24.52
N LYS A 47 -29.84 -5.47 -25.65
CA LYS A 47 -31.21 -4.93 -25.70
C LYS A 47 -32.17 -5.78 -24.87
N SER A 48 -32.09 -7.12 -24.93
CA SER A 48 -32.98 -7.99 -24.15
C SER A 48 -32.78 -7.81 -22.64
N ILE A 49 -31.53 -7.73 -22.17
CA ILE A 49 -31.19 -7.56 -20.74
C ILE A 49 -31.69 -6.20 -20.20
N ILE A 50 -31.68 -5.16 -21.03
CA ILE A 50 -32.16 -3.83 -20.62
C ILE A 50 -33.69 -3.81 -20.61
N SER A 51 -34.34 -4.33 -21.65
CA SER A 51 -35.81 -4.37 -21.73
C SER A 51 -36.45 -5.25 -20.66
N GLU A 52 -35.81 -6.36 -20.25
CA GLU A 52 -36.29 -7.21 -19.14
C GLU A 52 -36.31 -6.49 -17.78
N LYS A 53 -35.45 -5.48 -17.58
CA LYS A 53 -35.45 -4.70 -16.33
C LYS A 53 -36.62 -3.72 -16.25
N ASP A 54 -37.15 -3.31 -17.39
CA ASP A 54 -38.32 -2.43 -17.44
C ASP A 54 -39.62 -3.20 -17.17
N THR A 55 -39.70 -4.48 -17.56
CA THR A 55 -40.88 -5.32 -17.25
C THR A 55 -40.96 -5.70 -15.78
N MET A 56 -39.83 -5.90 -15.08
CA MET A 56 -39.84 -6.16 -13.62
C MET A 56 -40.12 -4.92 -12.77
N LYS A 57 -39.95 -3.70 -13.31
CA LYS A 57 -40.42 -2.46 -12.66
C LYS A 57 -41.93 -2.25 -12.81
N ASN A 58 -42.56 -2.87 -13.80
CA ASN A 58 -43.99 -2.67 -14.10
C ASN A 58 -44.94 -3.51 -13.20
N ILE A 59 -44.44 -4.41 -12.34
CA ILE A 59 -45.29 -5.26 -11.47
C ILE A 59 -45.54 -4.63 -10.08
N LYS A 60 -45.26 -3.32 -9.91
CA LYS A 60 -45.81 -2.54 -8.79
C LYS A 60 -46.52 -1.29 -9.30
N GLU A 61 -47.60 -1.50 -10.03
CA GLU A 61 -48.65 -0.50 -10.22
C GLU A 61 -49.98 -1.14 -9.80
N THR A 62 -50.26 -1.11 -8.51
CA THR A 62 -51.66 -1.05 -8.06
C THR A 62 -52.00 0.43 -7.94
N ASN A 63 -52.92 0.86 -8.80
CA ASN A 63 -53.78 2.03 -8.71
C ASN A 63 -53.43 3.04 -7.62
N ASP A 64 -52.94 4.21 -8.01
CA ASP A 64 -53.36 5.48 -7.41
C ASP A 64 -53.29 6.56 -8.50
N ASP A 65 -54.48 7.01 -8.86
CA ASP A 65 -54.77 8.21 -9.60
C ASP A 65 -54.49 9.38 -8.65
N ASP A 66 -53.32 10.02 -8.76
CA ASP A 66 -53.10 11.36 -8.19
C ASP A 66 -52.03 12.13 -8.96
N ASN A 67 -52.54 13.13 -9.66
CA ASN A 67 -51.87 14.23 -10.32
C ASN A 67 -51.14 15.11 -9.31
N GLU A 68 -49.87 14.81 -9.00
CA GLU A 68 -49.00 15.76 -8.30
C GLU A 68 -47.63 15.88 -8.96
N LYS A 69 -47.29 17.13 -9.27
CA LYS A 69 -46.14 17.56 -10.05
C LYS A 69 -44.86 17.11 -9.36
N GLU A 70 -44.21 16.07 -9.89
CA GLU A 70 -42.88 15.66 -9.42
C GLU A 70 -41.93 16.86 -9.38
N GLU A 71 -41.51 17.26 -8.18
CA GLU A 71 -40.56 18.34 -7.99
C GLU A 71 -39.21 17.93 -8.59
N LYS A 72 -38.79 18.59 -9.68
CA LYS A 72 -37.53 18.32 -10.38
C LYS A 72 -36.45 19.26 -9.87
N LEU A 73 -35.39 18.69 -9.30
CA LEU A 73 -34.24 19.40 -8.77
C LEU A 73 -33.11 19.45 -9.82
N TRP A 74 -32.39 20.56 -9.86
CA TRP A 74 -31.27 20.75 -10.79
C TRP A 74 -29.97 20.23 -10.19
N CYS A 75 -29.25 19.38 -10.93
CA CYS A 75 -27.89 18.98 -10.60
C CYS A 75 -26.88 19.86 -11.36
N PRO A 76 -25.97 20.60 -10.67
CA PRO A 76 -24.95 21.41 -11.33
C PRO A 76 -23.87 20.57 -12.03
N ASP A 77 -23.55 19.38 -11.51
CA ASP A 77 -22.46 18.54 -12.03
C ASP A 77 -22.84 17.80 -13.32
N CYS A 78 -24.10 17.41 -13.44
CA CYS A 78 -24.64 16.70 -14.61
C CYS A 78 -25.44 17.58 -15.55
N GLN A 79 -25.71 18.83 -15.14
CA GLN A 79 -26.57 19.78 -15.88
C GLN A 79 -27.91 19.17 -16.30
N LEU A 80 -28.49 18.35 -15.42
CA LEU A 80 -29.72 17.60 -15.67
C LEU A 80 -30.75 17.90 -14.59
N LYS A 81 -32.03 17.97 -14.99
CA LYS A 81 -33.16 18.03 -14.06
C LYS A 81 -33.54 16.62 -13.64
N VAL A 82 -33.35 16.30 -12.37
CA VAL A 82 -33.59 14.98 -11.77
C VAL A 82 -34.80 15.08 -10.85
N PRO A 83 -35.74 14.12 -10.87
CA PRO A 83 -36.86 14.14 -9.93
C PRO A 83 -36.36 13.99 -8.48
N ALA A 84 -36.96 14.71 -7.54
CA ALA A 84 -36.53 14.73 -6.14
C ALA A 84 -36.47 13.33 -5.51
N SER A 85 -37.40 12.45 -5.87
CA SER A 85 -37.44 11.04 -5.44
C SER A 85 -36.18 10.25 -5.83
N THR A 86 -35.57 10.58 -6.97
CA THR A 86 -34.42 9.84 -7.53
C THR A 86 -33.10 10.61 -7.34
N LEU A 87 -33.12 11.76 -6.67
CA LEU A 87 -31.92 12.58 -6.49
C LEU A 87 -30.81 11.81 -5.75
N GLU A 88 -31.11 11.09 -4.67
CA GLU A 88 -30.10 10.28 -3.98
C GLU A 88 -29.50 9.19 -4.87
N GLN A 89 -30.34 8.54 -5.68
CA GLN A 89 -29.89 7.49 -6.60
C GLN A 89 -29.05 8.06 -7.74
N HIS A 90 -29.40 9.27 -8.21
CA HIS A 90 -28.60 10.04 -9.14
C HIS A 90 -27.23 10.37 -8.55
N LEU A 91 -27.15 10.94 -7.35
CA LEU A 91 -25.88 11.32 -6.69
C LEU A 91 -24.96 10.10 -6.42
N ARG A 92 -25.54 8.94 -6.10
CA ARG A 92 -24.80 7.69 -5.91
C ARG A 92 -24.45 6.97 -7.22
N GLY A 93 -25.03 7.41 -8.33
CA GLY A 93 -24.83 6.82 -9.66
C GLY A 93 -23.40 7.00 -10.16
N ILE A 94 -22.89 5.98 -10.86
CA ILE A 94 -21.54 6.01 -11.46
C ILE A 94 -21.41 7.18 -12.44
N ALA A 95 -22.46 7.50 -13.20
CA ALA A 95 -22.46 8.61 -14.14
C ALA A 95 -22.30 9.97 -13.46
N HIS A 96 -23.02 10.21 -12.35
CA HIS A 96 -22.88 11.45 -11.58
C HIS A 96 -21.48 11.57 -10.95
N ARG A 97 -21.01 10.50 -10.30
CA ARG A 97 -19.66 10.45 -9.71
C ARG A 97 -18.56 10.66 -10.77
N MET A 98 -18.76 10.16 -11.99
CA MET A 98 -17.82 10.35 -13.08
C MET A 98 -17.84 11.79 -13.62
N SER A 99 -19.03 12.40 -13.65
CA SER A 99 -19.22 13.80 -14.07
C SER A 99 -18.68 14.80 -13.05
N SER A 100 -18.76 14.48 -11.75
CA SER A 100 -18.24 15.32 -10.67
C SER A 100 -16.74 15.14 -10.40
N HIS A 101 -16.01 14.36 -11.21
CA HIS A 101 -14.55 14.28 -11.15
C HIS A 101 -13.88 15.54 -11.73
N ASN A 102 -14.14 16.71 -11.14
CA ASN A 102 -13.21 17.85 -11.13
C ASN A 102 -12.44 17.95 -9.81
N ASP A 103 -12.87 17.24 -8.76
CA ASP A 103 -11.99 16.94 -7.64
C ASP A 103 -11.06 15.84 -8.10
N THR A 104 -9.93 16.30 -8.64
CA THR A 104 -8.68 15.58 -8.72
C THR A 104 -8.69 14.39 -7.80
N THR A 105 -8.65 13.21 -8.40
CA THR A 105 -7.95 12.08 -7.81
C THR A 105 -6.52 12.55 -7.53
N THR A 106 -6.32 13.32 -6.46
CA THR A 106 -5.06 13.39 -5.74
C THR A 106 -4.84 11.94 -5.39
N THR A 107 -4.07 11.28 -6.26
CA THR A 107 -3.74 9.87 -6.16
C THR A 107 -3.30 9.73 -4.73
N THR A 108 -4.09 9.03 -3.90
CA THR A 108 -3.97 9.07 -2.45
C THR A 108 -2.51 8.85 -2.14
N ASP A 109 -1.82 9.92 -1.71
CA ASP A 109 -0.38 9.86 -1.59
C ASP A 109 -0.11 8.76 -0.56
N PHE A 110 0.60 7.70 -0.97
CA PHE A 110 0.90 6.57 -0.09
C PHE A 110 1.64 7.03 1.16
N LEU A 111 2.18 8.26 1.14
CA LEU A 111 2.83 8.91 2.24
C LEU A 111 1.93 9.78 3.12
N ALA A 112 0.60 9.60 3.13
CA ALA A 112 -0.31 10.35 4.00
C ALA A 112 0.11 10.24 5.48
N LEU A 113 0.99 11.16 5.90
CA LEU A 113 1.49 11.25 7.25
C LEU A 113 0.34 11.80 8.08
N ASN A 114 -0.03 11.07 9.13
CA ASN A 114 -1.04 11.56 10.06
C ASN A 114 -0.57 12.88 10.69
N GLY A 115 -1.41 13.91 10.65
CA GLY A 115 -1.14 15.21 11.27
C GLY A 115 -0.89 15.14 12.78
N SER A 116 -1.25 14.04 13.44
CA SER A 116 -0.94 13.78 14.85
C SER A 116 0.50 13.34 15.11
N ASN A 117 1.26 12.97 14.07
CA ASN A 117 2.65 12.55 14.24
C ASN A 117 3.52 13.76 14.65
N VAL A 118 4.20 13.65 15.79
CA VAL A 118 5.07 14.70 16.34
C VAL A 118 6.14 15.13 15.33
N GLY A 119 6.72 14.19 14.58
CA GLY A 119 7.70 14.50 13.55
C GLY A 119 7.11 15.30 12.39
N PHE A 120 5.87 15.00 11.99
CA PHE A 120 5.16 15.78 10.96
C PHE A 120 4.87 17.21 11.43
N GLN A 121 4.41 17.37 12.68
CA GLN A 121 4.17 18.69 13.27
C GLN A 121 5.45 19.51 13.38
N LEU A 122 6.56 18.88 13.78
CA LEU A 122 7.86 19.51 13.86
C LEU A 122 8.38 19.94 12.48
N LEU A 123 8.26 19.09 11.46
CA LEU A 123 8.67 19.47 10.11
C LEU A 123 7.86 20.66 9.61
N LYS A 124 6.54 20.62 9.82
CA LYS A 124 5.64 21.72 9.44
C LYS A 124 5.97 23.01 10.17
N SER A 125 6.32 22.96 11.46
CA SER A 125 6.71 24.16 12.22
C SER A 125 8.05 24.75 11.75
N LEU A 126 8.94 23.93 11.20
CA LEU A 126 10.18 24.35 10.55
C LEU A 126 9.98 24.87 9.12
N GLY A 127 8.72 25.00 8.65
CA GLY A 127 8.40 25.52 7.33
C GLY A 127 8.45 24.48 6.22
N TRP A 128 8.50 23.18 6.54
CA TRP A 128 8.36 22.13 5.52
C TRP A 128 6.91 21.96 5.07
N GLU A 129 6.70 21.89 3.75
CA GLU A 129 5.40 21.66 3.12
C GLU A 129 5.27 20.20 2.65
N TYR A 130 4.15 19.55 2.96
CA TYR A 130 3.91 18.14 2.61
C TYR A 130 3.95 17.86 1.10
N GLU A 131 3.52 18.83 0.29
CA GLU A 131 3.50 18.69 -1.18
C GLU A 131 4.90 18.82 -1.82
N LYS A 132 5.90 19.26 -1.07
CA LYS A 132 7.25 19.53 -1.57
C LYS A 132 8.30 18.64 -0.91
N GLY A 133 9.39 18.45 -1.64
CA GLY A 133 10.60 17.83 -1.11
C GLY A 133 11.26 18.66 -0.02
N LEU A 134 12.27 18.10 0.62
CA LEU A 134 13.15 18.86 1.51
C LEU A 134 14.17 19.69 0.69
N GLY A 135 14.71 20.74 1.30
CA GLY A 135 15.70 21.63 0.69
C GLY A 135 15.13 23.00 0.30
N PRO A 136 16.00 23.99 -0.01
CA PRO A 136 15.61 25.38 -0.22
C PRO A 136 14.56 25.60 -1.33
N GLU A 137 14.58 24.78 -2.38
CA GLU A 137 13.59 24.82 -3.47
C GLU A 137 12.68 23.58 -3.46
N GLY A 138 12.75 22.76 -2.41
CA GLY A 138 12.05 21.48 -2.35
C GLY A 138 12.58 20.42 -3.32
N GLN A 139 13.87 20.49 -3.67
CA GLN A 139 14.54 19.60 -4.62
C GLN A 139 14.73 18.16 -4.10
N GLY A 140 14.62 17.97 -2.80
CA GLY A 140 14.75 16.67 -2.14
C GLY A 140 13.62 15.74 -2.56
N ARG A 141 13.86 14.44 -2.46
CA ARG A 141 12.80 13.48 -2.81
C ARG A 141 11.71 13.45 -1.73
N ARG A 142 10.45 13.48 -2.15
CA ARG A 142 9.28 13.38 -1.28
C ARG A 142 9.13 11.97 -0.68
N HIS A 143 9.19 10.94 -1.53
CA HIS A 143 8.94 9.55 -1.11
C HIS A 143 10.24 8.84 -0.67
N PRO A 144 10.17 7.88 0.28
CA PRO A 144 11.30 7.03 0.69
C PRO A 144 11.89 6.19 -0.44
N ILE A 145 13.15 5.75 -0.29
CA ILE A 145 13.81 4.94 -1.33
C ILE A 145 13.24 3.53 -1.23
N ALA A 146 12.67 3.02 -2.33
CA ALA A 146 12.34 1.60 -2.39
C ALA A 146 13.64 0.78 -2.39
N THR A 147 13.83 -0.01 -1.33
CA THR A 147 14.96 -0.93 -1.20
C THR A 147 14.54 -2.34 -1.64
N ALA A 148 15.50 -3.24 -1.88
CA ALA A 148 15.22 -4.67 -2.01
C ALA A 148 15.95 -5.36 -0.88
N LEU A 149 15.23 -6.09 -0.04
CA LEU A 149 15.89 -6.93 0.96
C LEU A 149 16.49 -8.13 0.25
N LYS A 150 17.81 -8.27 0.37
CA LYS A 150 18.51 -9.44 -0.11
C LYS A 150 18.25 -10.60 0.89
N GLN A 151 17.55 -11.63 0.43
CA GLN A 151 17.25 -12.81 1.23
C GLN A 151 18.04 -14.05 0.77
N ASP A 152 18.77 -13.93 -0.33
CA ASP A 152 19.55 -15.00 -0.93
C ASP A 152 21.03 -14.94 -0.54
N THR A 153 21.70 -16.08 -0.69
CA THR A 153 23.15 -16.23 -0.41
C THR A 153 24.02 -16.01 -1.66
N HIS A 154 23.43 -15.72 -2.83
CA HIS A 154 24.17 -15.53 -4.07
C HIS A 154 25.03 -14.26 -4.05
N GLY A 155 26.05 -14.21 -4.91
CA GLY A 155 26.90 -13.03 -5.06
C GLY A 155 26.15 -11.81 -5.60
N LEU A 156 26.68 -10.61 -5.36
CA LEU A 156 26.19 -9.37 -5.99
C LEU A 156 26.29 -9.51 -7.52
N GLY A 157 25.26 -9.06 -8.24
CA GLY A 157 25.19 -9.18 -9.71
C GLY A 157 24.49 -10.45 -10.20
N HIS A 158 24.15 -11.39 -9.32
CA HIS A 158 23.19 -12.44 -9.65
C HIS A 158 21.82 -11.82 -9.98
N LYS A 159 21.05 -12.45 -10.89
CA LYS A 159 19.75 -11.91 -11.31
C LYS A 159 18.81 -11.87 -10.11
N ASN A 160 18.61 -10.68 -9.56
CA ASN A 160 17.69 -10.47 -8.46
C ASN A 160 16.26 -10.80 -8.93
N THR A 161 15.67 -11.85 -8.36
CA THR A 161 14.25 -12.17 -8.54
C THR A 161 13.37 -11.47 -7.50
N ALA A 162 13.97 -10.84 -6.48
CA ALA A 162 13.29 -10.14 -5.42
C ALA A 162 12.71 -8.79 -5.89
N LYS A 163 11.44 -8.52 -5.52
CA LYS A 163 10.75 -7.26 -5.82
C LYS A 163 11.26 -6.14 -4.90
N LYS A 164 11.63 -4.99 -5.47
CA LYS A 164 11.96 -3.77 -4.72
C LYS A 164 10.70 -3.26 -4.01
N ARG A 165 10.75 -3.13 -2.68
CA ARG A 165 9.64 -2.69 -1.82
C ARG A 165 10.21 -1.95 -0.61
N ILE A 166 9.48 -0.98 -0.08
CA ILE A 166 9.82 -0.35 1.19
C ILE A 166 9.87 -1.46 2.26
N THR A 167 11.05 -1.73 2.81
CA THR A 167 11.31 -2.87 3.71
C THR A 167 10.71 -2.70 5.11
N HIS A 168 10.24 -1.49 5.44
CA HIS A 168 9.65 -1.17 6.73
C HIS A 168 8.32 -0.48 6.51
N THR A 169 7.26 -1.27 6.37
CA THR A 169 5.91 -0.72 6.43
C THR A 169 5.60 -0.31 7.87
N ALA A 170 4.75 0.71 8.07
CA ALA A 170 4.36 1.15 9.41
C ALA A 170 3.84 -0.03 10.27
N LYS A 171 3.09 -0.95 9.65
CA LYS A 171 2.62 -2.19 10.28
C LYS A 171 3.76 -3.09 10.74
N GLU A 172 4.77 -3.34 9.91
CA GLU A 172 5.95 -4.15 10.29
C GLU A 172 6.76 -3.51 11.41
N ILE A 173 6.94 -2.19 11.38
CA ILE A 173 7.65 -1.47 12.46
C ILE A 173 6.89 -1.61 13.78
N GLU A 174 5.57 -1.39 13.76
CA GLU A 174 4.73 -1.55 14.94
C GLU A 174 4.71 -2.99 15.46
N GLU A 175 4.66 -3.96 14.55
CA GLU A 175 4.65 -5.39 14.88
C GLU A 175 5.99 -5.83 15.48
N GLN A 176 7.11 -5.39 14.91
CA GLN A 176 8.43 -5.58 15.51
C GLN A 176 8.55 -4.90 16.87
N HIS A 177 8.01 -3.69 17.05
CA HIS A 177 7.98 -3.03 18.36
C HIS A 177 7.13 -3.79 19.37
N ARG A 178 6.00 -4.37 18.95
CA ARG A 178 5.15 -5.25 19.77
C ARG A 178 5.89 -6.53 20.17
N GLN A 179 6.58 -7.17 19.23
CA GLN A 179 7.35 -8.40 19.45
C GLN A 179 8.63 -8.17 20.28
N LYS A 180 9.25 -6.98 20.15
CA LYS A 180 10.42 -6.55 20.94
C LYS A 180 10.04 -6.00 22.32
N LYS A 181 8.76 -5.89 22.68
CA LYS A 181 8.42 -5.76 24.11
C LYS A 181 8.93 -7.03 24.76
N PRO A 182 9.98 -6.97 25.61
CA PRO A 182 10.32 -8.17 26.35
C PRO A 182 9.09 -8.46 27.20
N ILE A 183 8.50 -9.64 27.01
CA ILE A 183 7.81 -10.32 28.10
C ILE A 183 8.94 -10.61 29.10
N SER A 184 9.41 -9.58 29.81
CA SER A 184 10.41 -9.74 30.85
C SER A 184 9.64 -10.27 32.04
N THR A 185 9.73 -11.58 32.24
CA THR A 185 9.48 -12.22 33.53
C THR A 185 10.43 -11.72 34.63
N THR A 186 11.35 -10.80 34.31
CA THR A 186 12.24 -10.13 35.26
C THR A 186 11.74 -8.71 35.58
N PRO A 187 11.75 -8.32 36.87
CA PRO A 187 11.33 -6.98 37.28
C PRO A 187 12.26 -5.91 36.69
N PRO A 188 11.72 -4.72 36.36
CA PRO A 188 12.52 -3.62 35.83
C PRO A 188 13.65 -3.27 36.80
N LYS A 189 14.87 -3.06 36.26
CA LYS A 189 16.00 -2.61 37.06
C LYS A 189 15.64 -1.26 37.70
N PRO A 190 15.81 -1.09 39.02
CA PRO A 190 15.45 0.14 39.70
C PRO A 190 16.32 1.31 39.22
N THR A 191 15.72 2.51 39.20
CA THR A 191 16.37 3.75 38.79
C THR A 191 17.62 4.03 39.63
N GLY A 192 18.66 4.66 39.06
CA GLY A 192 19.93 4.93 39.76
C GLY A 192 19.79 5.65 41.11
N LYS A 193 18.78 6.54 41.25
CA LYS A 193 18.46 7.20 42.53
C LYS A 193 17.98 6.23 43.61
N VAL A 194 17.24 5.18 43.22
CA VAL A 194 16.74 4.14 44.13
C VAL A 194 17.87 3.23 44.57
N MET A 195 18.75 2.84 43.63
CA MET A 195 19.96 2.05 43.92
C MET A 195 20.88 2.76 44.92
N ALA A 196 21.18 4.05 44.69
CA ALA A 196 22.01 4.85 45.58
C ALA A 196 21.40 5.00 46.99
N ARG A 197 20.06 5.10 47.09
CA ARG A 197 19.36 5.13 48.39
C ARG A 197 19.45 3.78 49.11
N GLN A 198 19.36 2.67 48.37
CA GLN A 198 19.46 1.33 48.93
C GLN A 198 20.88 1.05 49.45
N GLU A 199 21.92 1.41 48.69
CA GLU A 199 23.32 1.26 49.08
C GLU A 199 23.65 2.05 50.36
N ARG A 200 23.14 3.28 50.50
CA ARG A 200 23.26 4.07 51.73
C ARG A 200 22.58 3.42 52.95
N ARG A 201 21.45 2.75 52.74
CA ARG A 201 20.76 2.01 53.82
C ARG A 201 21.54 0.76 54.22
N GLU A 202 22.08 0.04 53.25
CA GLU A 202 22.87 -1.18 53.49
C GLU A 202 24.20 -0.87 54.19
N THR A 203 24.90 0.17 53.75
CA THR A 203 26.12 0.65 54.42
C THR A 203 25.84 1.05 55.87
N ARG A 204 24.77 1.80 56.13
CA ARG A 204 24.36 2.15 57.51
C ARG A 204 24.04 0.91 58.35
N LYS A 205 23.31 -0.07 57.80
CA LYS A 205 23.03 -1.34 58.50
C LYS A 205 24.32 -2.11 58.82
N ARG A 206 25.26 -2.18 57.88
CA ARG A 206 26.56 -2.84 58.07
C ARG A 206 27.35 -2.16 59.19
N MET A 207 27.42 -0.83 59.20
CA MET A 207 28.08 -0.10 60.28
C MET A 207 27.41 -0.34 61.64
N ASN A 208 26.08 -0.38 61.68
CA ASN A 208 25.35 -0.65 62.91
C ASN A 208 25.59 -2.10 63.41
N MET A 209 25.67 -3.07 62.50
CA MET A 209 26.03 -4.45 62.83
C MET A 209 27.46 -4.56 63.38
N LEU A 210 28.43 -3.84 62.79
CA LEU A 210 29.81 -3.80 63.29
C LEU A 210 29.88 -3.19 64.70
N HIS A 211 29.11 -2.14 64.97
CA HIS A 211 29.02 -1.55 66.29
C HIS A 211 28.41 -2.51 67.32
N TYR A 212 27.46 -3.36 66.92
CA TYR A 212 26.86 -4.37 67.80
C TYR A 212 27.83 -5.52 68.13
N LEU A 213 28.77 -5.85 67.23
CA LEU A 213 29.73 -6.94 67.41
C LEU A 213 30.99 -6.55 68.21
N ASN A 214 31.24 -5.25 68.36
CA ASN A 214 32.41 -4.71 69.07
C ASN A 214 32.11 -4.29 70.54
N ASN A 215 30.89 -4.53 71.02
CA ASN A 215 30.48 -4.39 72.42
C ASN A 215 30.11 -5.76 72.99
#